data_AF-A0A100JJB2-F1
#
_entry.id   AF-A0A100JJB2-F1
#
_cell.length_a   1.000
_cell.length_b   1.000
_cell.length_c   1.000
_cell.angle_alpha   90.00
_cell.angle_beta   90.00
_cell.angle_gamma   90.00
#
_symmetry.space_group_name_H-M   'P 1'
#
loop_
_entity.id
_entity.type
_entity.pdbx_description
1 polymer ?
#
loop_
_entity_poly.entity_id
_entity_poly.type
_entity_poly.pdbx_seq_one_letter_code
_entity_poly.pdbx_strand_id
1 'polypeptide(L)'
;MSHHGHALPGEPDEPATASDHAAERPGASPTTELVLDLSAHELLRRAHVLDALGADWDPVAALQGEEAAYELLYSGLDAEQQRVYDELVAAGVLPRGGGGRASA
;
A
#
# COMPACT_ATOMS: atom_id res chain seq x y z
N MET A 1 1.55 26.48 1.80
CA MET A 1 2.48 25.33 1.87
C MET A 1 2.49 24.89 3.33
N SER A 2 1.71 23.86 3.67
CA SER A 2 1.54 23.42 5.06
C SER A 2 2.72 22.53 5.46
N HIS A 3 3.55 23.03 6.37
CA HIS A 3 4.70 22.31 6.90
C HIS A 3 4.22 21.16 7.80
N HIS A 4 4.39 19.93 7.33
CA HIS A 4 4.24 18.75 8.17
C HIS A 4 5.54 18.59 8.95
N GLY A 5 5.54 18.99 10.22
CA GLY A 5 6.67 18.81 11.13
C GLY A 5 6.83 17.33 11.47
N HIS A 6 7.75 16.67 10.78
CA HIS A 6 8.21 15.33 11.14
C HIS A 6 9.19 15.46 12.31
N ALA A 7 8.79 15.03 13.50
CA ALA A 7 9.72 14.78 14.60
C ALA A 7 10.05 13.27 14.64
N LEU A 8 11.33 12.95 14.53
CA LEU A 8 12.00 11.72 14.98
C LEU A 8 13.35 12.19 15.56
N PRO A 9 14.09 11.44 16.41
CA PRO A 9 13.80 10.19 17.12
C PRO A 9 14.28 10.18 18.62
N GLY A 10 13.88 9.17 19.41
CA GLY A 10 14.72 8.62 20.49
C GLY A 10 14.61 9.22 21.91
N GLU A 11 13.54 8.92 22.62
CA GLU A 11 13.48 9.01 24.09
C GLU A 11 13.19 7.59 24.66
N PRO A 12 13.84 7.17 25.76
CA PRO A 12 13.66 5.85 26.36
C PRO A 12 12.24 5.69 26.92
N ASP A 13 11.72 4.46 26.94
CA ASP A 13 10.37 4.07 27.41
C ASP A 13 9.93 4.84 28.68
N GLU A 14 9.16 5.90 28.50
CA GLU A 14 8.26 6.38 29.55
C GLU A 14 7.18 5.29 29.69
N PRO A 15 7.00 4.69 30.88
CA PRO A 15 5.94 3.71 31.06
C PRO A 15 4.65 4.44 30.72
N ALA A 16 3.95 3.96 29.69
CA ALA A 16 2.64 4.45 29.35
C ALA A 16 1.79 4.34 30.61
N THR A 17 1.65 5.45 31.35
CA THR A 17 0.60 5.61 32.33
C THR A 17 -0.65 5.47 31.50
N ALA A 18 -1.24 4.27 31.55
CA ALA A 18 -2.52 3.97 30.96
C ALA A 18 -3.42 5.16 31.26
N SER A 19 -3.91 5.82 30.21
CA SER A 19 -4.71 7.03 30.32
C SER A 19 -5.86 6.83 31.30
N ASP A 20 -5.65 7.20 32.56
CA ASP A 20 -6.63 7.09 33.65
C ASP A 20 -7.65 8.25 33.58
N HIS A 21 -7.53 9.11 32.57
CA HIS A 21 -8.35 10.30 32.36
C HIS A 21 -9.83 10.02 32.03
N ALA A 22 -10.23 8.76 31.83
CA ALA A 22 -11.63 8.39 31.67
C ALA A 22 -12.32 8.04 33.01
N ALA A 23 -11.56 7.64 34.04
CA ALA A 23 -12.12 7.11 35.29
C ALA A 23 -12.74 8.18 36.20
N GLU A 24 -12.35 9.45 36.06
CA GLU A 24 -12.75 10.52 37.00
C GLU A 24 -13.91 11.42 36.53
N ARG A 25 -14.49 11.24 35.35
CA ARG A 25 -15.66 12.05 34.93
C ARG A 25 -16.95 11.50 35.55
N PRO A 26 -17.66 12.26 36.42
CA PRO A 26 -18.93 11.82 36.98
C PRO A 26 -19.95 11.65 35.85
N GLY A 27 -20.40 10.41 35.61
CA GLY A 27 -21.32 10.07 34.52
C GLY A 27 -20.65 9.50 33.25
N ALA A 28 -19.34 9.21 33.26
CA ALA A 28 -18.70 8.49 32.18
C ALA A 28 -19.29 7.06 32.07
N SER A 29 -19.88 6.75 30.92
CA SER A 29 -20.31 5.38 30.61
C SER A 29 -19.09 4.46 30.49
N PRO A 30 -19.21 3.18 30.88
CA PRO A 30 -18.11 2.24 30.75
C PRO A 30 -17.68 2.14 29.28
N THR A 31 -16.38 2.23 29.04
CA THR A 31 -15.79 1.99 27.71
C THR A 31 -15.73 0.50 27.46
N THR A 32 -16.18 0.06 26.28
CA THR A 32 -16.02 -1.32 25.82
C THR A 32 -14.73 -1.45 25.02
N GLU A 33 -14.00 -2.52 25.23
CA GLU A 33 -12.82 -2.87 24.43
C GLU A 33 -13.23 -3.22 23.00
N LEU A 34 -12.63 -2.53 22.02
CA LEU A 34 -12.83 -2.81 20.60
C LEU A 34 -11.67 -3.63 20.08
N VAL A 35 -11.91 -4.91 19.83
CA VAL A 35 -10.95 -5.81 19.17
C VAL A 35 -11.41 -6.04 17.73
N LEU A 36 -10.57 -5.67 16.76
CA LEU A 36 -10.84 -5.83 15.34
C LEU A 36 -9.84 -6.82 14.72
N ASP A 37 -10.36 -7.87 14.09
CA ASP A 37 -9.55 -8.74 13.23
C ASP A 37 -9.40 -8.10 11.84
N LEU A 38 -8.28 -7.42 11.62
CA LEU A 38 -8.00 -6.76 10.34
C LEU A 38 -7.78 -7.77 9.20
N SER A 39 -7.37 -9.00 9.49
CA SER A 39 -7.17 -10.04 8.47
C SER A 39 -8.52 -10.50 7.90
N ALA A 40 -9.51 -10.73 8.77
CA ALA A 40 -10.87 -11.03 8.32
C ALA A 40 -11.50 -9.88 7.52
N HIS A 41 -11.31 -8.64 7.97
CA HIS A 41 -11.81 -7.47 7.25
C HIS A 41 -11.15 -7.29 5.88
N GLU A 42 -9.84 -7.53 5.76
CA GLU A 42 -9.16 -7.47 4.47
C GLU A 42 -9.63 -8.58 3.52
N LEU A 43 -9.89 -9.78 4.02
CA LEU A 43 -10.43 -10.86 3.21
C LEU A 43 -11.82 -10.50 2.66
N LEU A 44 -12.69 -9.93 3.49
CA LEU A 44 -14.01 -9.44 3.06
C LEU A 44 -13.89 -8.31 2.04
N ARG A 45 -12.97 -7.35 2.26
CA ARG A 45 -12.70 -6.28 1.30
C ARG A 45 -12.28 -6.85 -0.05
N ARG A 46 -11.36 -7.82 -0.08
CA ARG A 46 -10.93 -8.49 -1.33
C ARG A 46 -12.07 -9.23 -2.01
N ALA A 47 -12.90 -9.94 -1.25
CA ALA A 47 -14.06 -10.64 -1.80
C ALA A 47 -15.03 -9.67 -2.48
N HIS A 48 -15.32 -8.53 -1.87
CA HIS A 48 -16.15 -7.49 -2.49
C HIS A 48 -15.51 -6.87 -3.73
N VAL A 49 -14.19 -6.70 -3.76
CA VAL A 49 -13.49 -6.24 -4.97
C VAL A 49 -13.64 -7.24 -6.10
N LEU A 50 -13.44 -8.53 -5.84
CA LEU A 50 -13.60 -9.58 -6.85
C LEU A 50 -15.04 -9.67 -7.36
N ASP A 51 -16.03 -9.53 -6.48
CA ASP A 51 -17.45 -9.48 -6.86
C ASP A 51 -17.76 -8.28 -7.75
N ALA A 52 -17.23 -7.10 -7.41
CA ALA A 52 -17.44 -5.88 -8.18
C ALA A 52 -16.78 -5.91 -9.58
N LEU A 53 -15.68 -6.65 -9.75
CA LEU A 53 -15.05 -6.86 -11.05
C LEU A 53 -15.91 -7.73 -11.99
N GLY A 54 -16.77 -8.58 -11.42
CA GLY A 54 -17.73 -9.40 -12.15
C GLY A 54 -17.15 -10.72 -12.69
N ALA A 55 -18.05 -11.64 -13.05
CA ALA A 55 -17.69 -12.99 -13.47
C ALA A 55 -16.92 -13.06 -14.80
N ASP A 56 -17.06 -12.04 -15.64
CA ASP A 56 -16.39 -11.94 -16.94
C ASP A 56 -14.98 -11.32 -16.84
N TRP A 57 -14.53 -10.94 -15.65
CA TRP A 57 -13.20 -10.38 -15.47
C TRP A 57 -12.13 -11.45 -15.68
N ASP A 58 -11.28 -11.22 -16.68
CA ASP A 58 -10.11 -12.05 -16.97
C ASP A 58 -8.85 -11.42 -16.33
N PRO A 59 -8.33 -11.99 -15.22
CA PRO A 59 -7.15 -11.46 -14.55
C PRO A 59 -5.89 -11.58 -15.40
N VAL A 60 -5.81 -12.57 -16.30
CA VAL A 60 -4.66 -12.77 -17.19
C VAL A 60 -4.66 -11.69 -18.27
N ALA A 61 -5.81 -11.43 -18.88
CA ALA A 61 -5.93 -10.33 -19.84
C ALA A 61 -5.64 -8.96 -19.20
N ALA A 62 -6.07 -8.75 -17.94
CA ALA A 62 -5.76 -7.52 -17.20
C ALA A 62 -4.25 -7.36 -16.97
N LEU A 63 -3.55 -8.42 -16.56
CA LEU A 63 -2.09 -8.40 -16.38
C LEU A 63 -1.34 -8.16 -17.70
N GLN A 64 -1.76 -8.82 -18.78
CA GLN A 64 -1.19 -8.59 -20.11
C GLN A 64 -1.40 -7.15 -20.59
N GLY A 65 -2.58 -6.57 -20.31
CA GLY A 65 -2.87 -5.18 -20.61
C GLY A 65 -1.97 -4.21 -19.83
N GLU A 66 -1.68 -4.51 -18.57
CA GLU A 66 -0.73 -3.73 -17.77
C GLU A 66 0.70 -3.81 -18.35
N GLU A 67 1.17 -5.01 -18.70
CA GLU A 67 2.48 -5.20 -19.33
C GLU A 67 2.59 -4.43 -20.65
N ALA A 68 1.58 -4.52 -21.51
CA ALA A 68 1.54 -3.77 -22.76
C ALA A 68 1.54 -2.25 -22.54
N ALA A 69 0.84 -1.76 -21.51
CA ALA A 69 0.84 -0.34 -21.16
C ALA A 69 2.22 0.11 -20.65
N TYR A 70 2.93 -0.71 -19.87
CA TYR A 70 4.31 -0.45 -19.44
C TYR A 70 5.27 -0.36 -20.63
N GLU A 71 5.20 -1.29 -21.57
CA GLU A 71 6.02 -1.25 -22.78
C GLU A 71 5.75 0.01 -23.61
N LEU A 72 4.49 0.43 -23.72
CA LEU A 72 4.14 1.68 -24.38
C LEU A 72 4.70 2.91 -23.65
N LEU A 73 4.63 2.96 -22.32
CA LEU A 73 5.10 4.09 -21.51
C LEU A 73 6.60 4.35 -21.69
N TYR A 74 7.39 3.29 -21.82
CA TYR A 74 8.83 3.35 -22.04
C TYR A 74 9.23 3.03 -23.49
N SER A 75 8.29 3.17 -24.42
CA SER A 75 8.58 3.06 -25.85
C SER A 75 9.18 4.36 -26.39
N GLY A 76 10.03 4.24 -27.41
CA GLY A 76 10.54 5.41 -28.13
C GLY A 76 11.46 6.32 -27.32
N LEU A 77 12.08 5.80 -26.26
CA LEU A 77 13.08 6.54 -25.49
C LEU A 77 14.28 6.86 -26.37
N ASP A 78 14.78 8.08 -26.23
CA ASP A 78 16.07 8.43 -26.79
C ASP A 78 17.22 7.78 -25.98
N ALA A 79 18.45 7.95 -26.46
CA ALA A 79 19.61 7.30 -25.85
C ALA A 79 19.88 7.75 -24.40
N GLU A 80 19.58 9.00 -24.05
CA GLU A 80 19.78 9.51 -22.69
C GLU A 80 18.68 8.98 -21.76
N GLN A 81 17.44 9.01 -22.23
CA GLN A 81 16.29 8.48 -21.52
C GLN A 81 16.40 6.97 -21.29
N GLN A 82 16.88 6.20 -22.29
CA GLN A 82 17.11 4.77 -22.15
C GLN A 82 18.17 4.48 -21.08
N ARG A 83 19.26 5.26 -21.04
CA ARG A 83 20.30 5.12 -20.01
C ARG A 83 19.72 5.34 -18.60
N VAL A 84 18.91 6.38 -18.42
CA VAL A 84 18.26 6.65 -17.13
C VAL A 84 17.28 5.53 -16.76
N TYR A 85 16.48 5.04 -17.71
CA TYR A 85 15.59 3.90 -17.50
C TYR A 85 16.37 2.66 -17.02
N ASP A 86 17.47 2.33 -17.69
CA ASP A 86 18.31 1.18 -17.32
C ASP A 86 18.93 1.33 -15.93
N GLU A 87 19.38 2.54 -15.56
CA GLU A 87 19.89 2.86 -14.21
C GLU A 87 18.80 2.68 -13.15
N LEU A 88 17.58 3.14 -13.41
CA LEU A 88 16.44 3.02 -12.49
C LEU A 88 15.98 1.56 -12.33
N VAL A 89 16.02 0.76 -13.40
CA VAL A 89 15.76 -0.68 -13.34
C VAL A 89 16.85 -1.38 -12.51
N ALA A 90 18.12 -1.05 -12.73
CA ALA A 90 19.23 -1.63 -11.98
C ALA A 90 19.18 -1.28 -10.48
N ALA A 91 18.69 -0.07 -10.15
CA ALA A 91 18.46 0.36 -8.77
C ALA A 91 17.18 -0.24 -8.13
N GLY A 92 16.36 -0.97 -8.89
CA GLY A 92 15.09 -1.53 -8.42
C GLY A 92 13.98 -0.49 -8.21
N VAL A 93 14.15 0.72 -8.73
CA VAL A 93 13.14 1.78 -8.68
C VAL A 93 12.04 1.51 -9.70
N LEU A 94 12.42 1.06 -10.90
CA LEU A 94 11.49 0.67 -11.94
C LEU A 94 11.46 -0.86 -12.12
N PRO A 95 10.28 -1.43 -12.42
CA PRO A 95 10.19 -2.83 -12.80
C PRO A 95 10.89 -3.04 -14.15
N ARG A 96 11.51 -4.21 -14.32
CA ARG A 96 12.04 -4.62 -15.62
C ARG A 96 10.86 -4.96 -16.55
N GLY A 97 10.75 -4.28 -17.69
CA GLY A 97 9.76 -4.60 -18.73
C GLY A 97 9.83 -6.07 -19.17
N GLY A 98 8.65 -6.70 -19.34
CA GLY A 98 8.50 -7.99 -20.00
C GLY A 98 8.88 -9.27 -19.25
N GLY A 99 9.13 -9.26 -17.93
CA GLY A 99 9.38 -10.52 -17.24
C GLY A 99 9.56 -10.42 -15.73
N GLY A 100 8.52 -10.79 -14.98
CA GLY A 100 8.71 -11.18 -13.57
C GLY A 100 7.61 -10.82 -12.57
N ARG A 101 6.33 -10.79 -12.94
CA ARG A 101 5.24 -10.69 -11.95
C ARG A 101 4.44 -11.97 -11.71
N ALA A 102 4.82 -13.08 -12.35
CA ALA A 102 4.35 -14.41 -11.98
C ALA A 102 5.50 -15.22 -11.38
N SER A 103 5.84 -14.94 -10.10
CA SER A 103 6.47 -15.97 -9.26
C SER A 103 5.33 -16.80 -8.68
N ALA A 104 5.36 -18.10 -8.99
CA ALA A 104 4.42 -19.13 -8.55
C ALA A 104 4.34 -19.28 -7.03
#